data_AF-A0A2F0ANI9-F1
#
_entry.id   AF-A0A2F0ANI9-F1
#
_cell.length_a   1.000
_cell.length_b   1.000
_cell.length_c   1.000
_cell.angle_alpha   90.00
_cell.angle_beta   90.00
_cell.angle_gamma   90.00
#
_symmetry.space_group_name_H-M   'P 1'
#
loop_
_entity.id
_entity.type
_entity.pdbx_description
1 polymer ?
#
loop_
_entity_poly.entity_id
_entity_poly.type
_entity_poly.pdbx_seq_one_letter_code
_entity_poly.pdbx_strand_id
1 'polypeptide(L)'
;MGNLATAAATLDGLRTRPCDPLILCVNVDGRPLRGMTAQVDWRLAGMLSKIAANGLSGDLPVLRPPHKFLPCGRLILFRAGACTPREMAKLVGGLNGPRPGLCPLDFDFSDEEVEQAFGGQVVIYRTETAR
;
A
#
# COMPACT_ATOMS: atom_id res chain seq x y z
N MET A 1 5.16 -8.55 -21.83
CA MET A 1 3.88 -8.77 -21.12
C MET A 1 4.21 -8.96 -19.65
N GLY A 2 3.93 -7.94 -18.83
CA GLY A 2 4.23 -7.98 -17.39
C GLY A 2 3.37 -9.04 -16.70
N ASN A 3 3.98 -9.87 -15.86
CA ASN A 3 3.30 -10.94 -15.16
C ASN A 3 2.61 -10.36 -13.92
N LEU A 4 1.38 -9.88 -14.09
CA LEU A 4 0.59 -9.31 -13.01
C LEU A 4 0.41 -10.35 -11.91
N ALA A 5 0.87 -10.04 -10.71
CA ALA A 5 0.63 -10.87 -9.54
C ALA A 5 -0.52 -10.26 -8.74
N THR A 6 -1.67 -10.93 -8.75
CA THR A 6 -2.82 -10.56 -7.91
C THR A 6 -2.91 -11.47 -6.69
N ALA A 7 -3.41 -10.94 -5.58
CA ALA A 7 -3.70 -11.67 -4.35
C ALA A 7 -4.86 -11.04 -3.58
N ALA A 8 -5.42 -11.74 -2.60
CA ALA A 8 -6.38 -11.16 -1.68
C ALA A 8 -5.73 -10.08 -0.81
N ALA A 9 -6.47 -9.01 -0.49
CA ALA A 9 -6.04 -7.96 0.42
C ALA A 9 -6.12 -8.40 1.89
N THR A 10 -5.32 -9.42 2.23
CA THR A 10 -5.25 -10.05 3.55
C THR A 10 -3.80 -10.33 3.91
N LEU A 11 -3.53 -10.62 5.20
CA LEU A 11 -2.20 -11.08 5.63
C LEU A 11 -1.77 -12.37 4.93
N ASP A 12 -2.70 -13.26 4.61
CA ASP A 12 -2.42 -14.48 3.85
C ASP A 12 -2.06 -14.18 2.39
N GLY A 13 -2.78 -13.27 1.74
CA GLY A 13 -2.44 -12.79 0.40
C GLY A 13 -1.05 -12.15 0.35
N LEU A 14 -0.67 -11.40 1.38
CA LEU A 14 0.66 -10.81 1.53
C LEU A 14 1.76 -11.88 1.74
N ARG A 15 1.45 -13.01 2.40
CA ARG A 15 2.38 -14.14 2.58
C ARG A 15 2.56 -14.96 1.31
N THR A 16 1.48 -15.21 0.58
CA THR A 16 1.50 -16.01 -0.67
C THR A 16 2.07 -15.22 -1.85
N ARG A 17 1.89 -13.90 -1.85
CA ARG A 17 2.46 -12.98 -2.84
C ARG A 17 3.17 -11.84 -2.09
N PRO A 18 4.42 -12.03 -1.64
CA PRO A 18 5.17 -10.99 -0.96
C PRO A 18 5.49 -9.81 -1.89
N CYS A 19 5.52 -8.62 -1.31
CA CYS A 19 5.92 -7.37 -1.95
C CYS A 19 6.91 -6.60 -1.08
N ASP A 20 7.68 -5.71 -1.70
CA ASP A 20 8.47 -4.72 -0.99
C ASP A 20 8.74 -3.52 -1.92
N PRO A 21 8.31 -2.30 -1.58
CA PRO A 21 7.52 -1.93 -0.39
C PRO A 21 6.02 -2.30 -0.49
N LEU A 22 5.32 -2.38 0.64
CA LEU A 22 3.86 -2.34 0.69
C LEU A 22 3.39 -0.88 0.80
N ILE A 23 2.59 -0.44 -0.15
CA ILE A 23 2.06 0.91 -0.23
C ILE A 23 0.66 0.92 0.40
N LEU A 24 0.46 1.82 1.36
CA LEU A 24 -0.74 1.89 2.18
C LEU A 24 -1.41 3.25 2.03
N CYS A 25 -2.74 3.24 1.87
CA CYS A 25 -3.53 4.45 1.91
C CYS A 25 -3.93 4.79 3.36
N VAL A 26 -3.69 6.02 3.77
CA VAL A 26 -4.01 6.52 5.11
C VAL A 26 -4.87 7.77 4.98
N ASN A 27 -6.14 7.66 5.38
CA ASN A 27 -7.10 8.77 5.35
C ASN A 27 -7.34 9.28 6.77
N VAL A 28 -7.21 10.60 6.97
CA VAL A 28 -7.35 11.25 8.29
C VAL A 28 -8.78 11.07 8.82
N ASP A 29 -9.77 11.18 7.94
CA ASP A 29 -11.19 11.00 8.24
C ASP A 29 -11.65 9.53 8.14
N GLY A 30 -10.80 8.66 7.60
CA GLY A 30 -11.12 7.26 7.29
C GLY A 30 -10.92 6.33 8.48
N ARG A 31 -11.43 6.69 9.66
CA ARG A 31 -11.43 5.81 10.84
C ARG A 31 -12.76 5.05 10.92
N PRO A 32 -12.74 3.72 11.16
CA PRO A 32 -11.57 2.85 11.27
C PRO A 32 -10.82 2.69 9.94
N LEU A 33 -9.51 2.41 10.02
CA LEU A 33 -8.68 2.11 8.84
C LEU A 33 -9.34 1.01 8.00
N ARG A 34 -9.20 1.08 6.68
CA ARG A 34 -9.83 0.16 5.72
C ARG A 34 -8.81 -0.52 4.83
N GLY A 35 -9.27 -1.54 4.09
CA GLY A 35 -8.49 -2.23 3.07
C GLY A 35 -7.19 -2.84 3.60
N MET A 36 -6.11 -2.74 2.82
CA MET A 36 -4.80 -3.27 3.22
C MET A 36 -4.26 -2.57 4.46
N THR A 37 -4.58 -1.30 4.66
CA THR A 37 -4.17 -0.53 5.85
C THR A 37 -4.82 -1.05 7.13
N ALA A 38 -5.99 -1.69 7.05
CA ALA A 38 -6.63 -2.35 8.19
C ALA A 38 -6.00 -3.71 8.54
N GLN A 39 -5.37 -4.37 7.57
CA GLN A 39 -4.74 -5.69 7.75
C GLN A 39 -3.36 -5.61 8.41
N VAL A 40 -2.77 -4.41 8.42
CA VAL A 40 -1.51 -4.12 9.12
C VAL A 40 -1.79 -4.10 10.63
N ASP A 41 -0.98 -4.81 11.44
CA ASP A 41 -1.17 -5.08 12.89
C ASP A 41 -1.88 -3.92 13.63
N TRP A 42 -2.80 -4.23 14.56
CA TRP A 42 -3.43 -3.23 15.43
C TRP A 42 -2.42 -2.31 16.17
N ARG A 43 -1.21 -2.81 16.45
CA ARG A 43 -0.09 -2.05 17.03
C ARG A 43 0.47 -1.01 16.06
N LEU A 44 0.54 -1.35 14.77
CA LEU A 44 0.88 -0.40 13.71
C LEU A 44 -0.32 0.49 13.39
N ALA A 45 -1.56 -0.01 13.41
CA ALA A 45 -2.76 0.78 13.21
C ALA A 45 -2.87 1.96 14.20
N GLY A 46 -2.49 1.75 15.47
CA GLY A 46 -2.41 2.85 16.45
C GLY A 46 -1.37 3.91 16.10
N MET A 47 -0.19 3.50 15.62
CA MET A 47 0.87 4.42 15.15
C MET A 47 0.49 5.12 13.85
N LEU A 48 -0.06 4.38 12.88
CA LEU A 48 -0.57 4.88 11.61
C LEU A 48 -1.72 5.88 11.83
N SER A 49 -2.60 5.62 12.80
CA SER A 49 -3.68 6.55 13.19
C SER A 49 -3.12 7.86 13.76
N LYS A 50 -2.02 7.80 14.53
CA LYS A 50 -1.33 9.01 15.04
C LYS A 50 -0.65 9.77 13.90
N ILE A 51 0.01 9.07 12.99
CA ILE A 51 0.62 9.66 11.79
C ILE A 51 -0.47 10.32 10.92
N ALA A 52 -1.61 9.66 10.73
CA ALA A 52 -2.77 10.23 10.03
C ALA A 52 -3.27 11.51 10.71
N ALA A 53 -3.45 11.49 12.03
CA ALA A 53 -3.95 12.63 12.80
C ALA A 53 -3.00 13.83 12.80
N ASN A 54 -1.69 13.59 12.79
CA ASN A 54 -0.67 14.64 12.78
C ASN A 54 -0.32 15.12 11.36
N GLY A 55 -0.89 14.49 10.32
CA GLY A 55 -0.58 14.74 8.92
C GLY A 55 0.71 14.05 8.46
N LEU A 56 0.80 13.78 7.15
CA LEU A 56 2.02 13.33 6.49
C LEU A 56 2.83 14.57 6.08
N SER A 57 4.03 14.76 6.62
CA SER A 57 4.89 15.92 6.33
C SER A 57 5.94 15.62 5.26
N GLY A 58 5.94 16.40 4.16
CA GLY A 58 7.08 16.70 3.28
C GLY A 58 7.72 15.55 2.49
N ASP A 59 8.25 14.55 3.19
CA ASP A 59 8.91 13.38 2.62
C ASP A 59 7.96 12.18 2.62
N LEU A 60 8.13 11.28 1.67
CA LEU A 60 7.40 10.01 1.66
C LEU A 60 7.67 9.25 2.96
N PRO A 61 6.66 9.04 3.81
CA PRO A 61 6.82 8.35 5.07
C PRO A 61 7.11 6.87 4.80
N VAL A 62 8.40 6.50 4.81
CA VAL A 62 8.84 5.10 4.72
C VAL A 62 8.99 4.55 6.13
N LEU A 63 8.13 3.60 6.49
CA LEU A 63 8.21 2.89 7.77
C LEU A 63 8.84 1.52 7.58
N ARG A 64 9.50 1.03 8.62
CA ARG A 64 9.97 -0.37 8.68
C ARG A 64 9.14 -1.11 9.72
N PRO A 65 8.34 -2.11 9.32
CA PRO A 65 7.61 -2.92 10.28
C PRO A 65 8.62 -3.74 11.11
N PRO A 66 8.31 -4.05 12.38
CA PRO A 66 9.15 -4.96 13.17
C PRO A 66 9.26 -6.31 12.46
N HIS A 67 10.51 -6.79 12.28
CA HIS A 67 10.83 -8.08 11.69
C HIS A 67 10.08 -9.19 12.44
N LYS A 68 9.00 -9.71 11.84
CA LYS A 68 8.23 -10.96 12.15
C LYS A 68 6.75 -10.84 11.81
N PHE A 69 6.19 -9.62 11.74
CA PHE A 69 4.75 -9.45 11.59
C PHE A 69 4.28 -9.40 10.12
N LEU A 70 4.89 -8.53 9.31
CA LEU A 70 4.59 -8.43 7.88
C LEU A 70 5.71 -9.10 7.06
N PRO A 71 5.37 -9.84 6.00
CA PRO A 71 6.37 -10.37 5.07
C PRO A 71 6.77 -9.31 4.02
N CYS A 72 6.94 -8.05 4.45
CA CYS A 72 7.48 -6.94 3.67
C CYS A 72 8.45 -6.11 4.55
N GLY A 73 9.48 -5.54 3.94
CA GLY A 73 10.55 -4.83 4.66
C GLY A 73 10.28 -3.33 4.84
N ARG A 74 9.45 -2.76 3.96
CA ARG A 74 9.14 -1.33 3.92
C ARG A 74 7.64 -1.11 3.72
N LEU A 75 7.09 -0.15 4.46
CA LEU A 75 5.78 0.42 4.24
C LEU A 75 5.93 1.83 3.72
N ILE A 76 5.15 2.22 2.72
CA ILE A 76 5.08 3.62 2.27
C ILE A 76 3.65 4.09 2.44
N LEU A 77 3.46 5.21 3.13
CA LEU A 77 2.13 5.76 3.35
C LEU A 77 1.84 6.87 2.35
N PHE A 78 0.66 6.82 1.77
CA PHE A 78 0.09 7.86 0.94
C PHE A 78 -1.29 8.22 1.48
N ARG A 79 -1.74 9.45 1.21
CA ARG A 79 -3.12 9.86 1.48
C ARG A 79 -3.94 9.68 0.19
N ALA A 80 -5.21 9.29 0.30
CA ALA A 80 -6.09 9.23 -0.87
C ALA A 80 -6.13 10.60 -1.59
N GLY A 81 -6.11 10.58 -2.91
CA GLY A 81 -6.09 11.79 -3.75
C GLY A 81 -4.81 12.65 -3.64
N ALA A 82 -3.78 12.22 -2.91
CA ALA A 82 -2.54 13.01 -2.79
C ALA A 82 -1.64 12.92 -4.03
N CYS A 83 -1.80 11.89 -4.85
CA CYS A 83 -1.06 11.69 -6.08
C CYS A 83 -1.81 10.78 -7.04
N THR A 84 -1.48 10.87 -8.32
CA THR A 84 -1.89 9.92 -9.35
C THR A 84 -1.09 8.61 -9.28
N PRO A 85 -1.56 7.51 -9.90
CA PRO A 85 -0.80 6.26 -10.00
C PRO A 85 0.62 6.45 -10.58
N ARG A 86 0.76 7.32 -11.59
CA ARG A 86 2.04 7.59 -12.26
C ARG A 86 3.03 8.34 -11.36
N GLU A 87 2.55 9.32 -10.59
CA GLU A 87 3.36 10.02 -9.60
C GLU A 87 3.80 9.06 -8.48
N MET A 88 2.88 8.22 -8.00
CA MET A 88 3.18 7.18 -7.03
C MET A 88 4.27 6.24 -7.53
N ALA A 89 4.16 5.72 -8.76
CA ALA A 89 5.15 4.84 -9.36
C ALA A 89 6.53 5.52 -9.48
N LYS A 90 6.58 6.80 -9.88
CA LYS A 90 7.83 7.57 -9.96
C LYS A 90 8.49 7.72 -8.59
N LEU A 91 7.70 8.03 -7.56
CA LEU A 91 8.17 8.20 -6.19
C LEU A 91 8.71 6.88 -5.61
N VAL A 92 7.98 5.78 -5.82
CA VAL A 92 8.38 4.45 -5.37
C VAL A 92 9.60 3.93 -6.14
N GLY A 93 9.69 4.22 -7.44
CA GLY A 93 10.86 3.89 -8.26
C GLY A 93 12.14 4.55 -7.75
N GLY A 94 12.06 5.79 -7.28
CA GLY A 94 13.20 6.50 -6.65
C GLY A 94 13.69 5.87 -5.34
N LEU A 95 12.89 4.99 -4.72
CA LEU A 95 13.20 4.32 -3.46
C LEU A 95 13.74 2.89 -3.65
N ASN A 96 14.04 2.47 -4.89
CA ASN A 96 14.48 1.10 -5.22
C ASN A 96 13.55 0.01 -4.63
N GLY A 97 12.25 0.13 -4.89
CA GLY A 97 11.28 -0.93 -4.60
C GLY A 97 11.31 -1.99 -5.71
N PRO A 98 11.86 -3.20 -5.50
CA PRO A 98 11.98 -4.20 -6.59
C PRO A 98 10.62 -4.75 -7.03
N ARG A 99 9.61 -4.72 -6.14
CA ARG A 99 8.28 -5.26 -6.41
C ARG A 99 7.26 -4.64 -5.45
N PRO A 100 6.86 -3.38 -5.68
CA PRO A 100 5.85 -2.74 -4.83
C PRO A 100 4.52 -3.50 -4.86
N GLY A 101 3.76 -3.40 -3.78
CA GLY A 101 2.39 -3.90 -3.72
C GLY A 101 1.44 -2.88 -3.14
N LEU A 102 0.20 -2.85 -3.64
CA LEU A 102 -0.86 -1.98 -3.13
C LEU A 102 -2.24 -2.59 -3.36
N CYS A 103 -3.25 -2.02 -2.71
CA CYS A 103 -4.64 -2.23 -3.06
C CYS A 103 -5.15 -0.99 -3.82
N PRO A 104 -5.45 -1.09 -5.13
CA PRO A 104 -5.90 0.06 -5.93
C PRO A 104 -7.17 0.71 -5.38
N LEU A 105 -8.11 -0.11 -4.89
CA LEU A 105 -9.37 0.37 -4.32
C LEU A 105 -9.18 1.28 -3.10
N ASP A 106 -8.10 1.10 -2.33
CA ASP A 106 -7.81 1.98 -1.19
C ASP A 106 -7.48 3.41 -1.61
N PHE A 107 -7.15 3.63 -2.89
CA PHE A 107 -6.77 4.91 -3.48
C PHE A 107 -7.79 5.44 -4.50
N ASP A 108 -8.92 4.76 -4.68
CA ASP A 108 -9.88 5.00 -5.77
C ASP A 108 -9.25 4.88 -7.18
N PHE A 109 -8.27 3.99 -7.34
CA PHE A 109 -7.66 3.65 -8.64
C PHE A 109 -8.25 2.37 -9.23
N SER A 110 -8.20 2.25 -10.55
CA SER A 110 -8.44 0.97 -11.24
C SER A 110 -7.17 0.10 -11.24
N ASP A 111 -7.35 -1.20 -11.39
CA ASP A 111 -6.22 -2.14 -11.55
C ASP A 111 -5.40 -1.76 -12.79
N GLU A 112 -6.04 -1.42 -13.91
CA GLU A 112 -5.40 -1.04 -15.17
C GLU A 112 -4.54 0.23 -15.03
N GLU A 113 -5.02 1.24 -14.30
CA GLU A 113 -4.27 2.47 -14.07
C GLU A 113 -2.97 2.21 -13.29
N VAL A 114 -3.06 1.33 -12.29
CA VAL A 114 -1.91 0.89 -11.47
C VAL A 114 -0.95 0.05 -12.31
N GLU A 115 -1.46 -0.88 -13.11
CA GLU A 115 -0.64 -1.71 -13.99
C GLU A 115 0.18 -0.88 -14.98
N GLN A 116 -0.47 0.07 -15.64
CA GLN A 116 0.17 0.95 -16.61
C GLN A 116 1.24 1.83 -15.94
N ALA A 117 0.92 2.39 -14.76
CA ALA A 117 1.83 3.25 -14.04
C ALA A 117 3.11 2.54 -13.56
N PHE A 118 2.97 1.30 -13.09
CA PHE A 118 4.08 0.50 -12.55
C PHE A 118 4.72 -0.43 -13.59
N GLY A 119 4.34 -0.35 -14.87
CA GLY A 119 4.92 -1.16 -15.95
C GLY A 119 4.77 -2.67 -15.74
N GLY A 120 3.71 -3.10 -15.05
CA GLY A 120 3.48 -4.51 -14.70
C GLY A 120 4.41 -5.10 -13.63
N GLN A 121 5.20 -4.27 -12.93
CA GLN A 121 6.10 -4.69 -11.84
C GLN A 121 5.48 -4.44 -10.44
N VAL A 122 4.16 -4.65 -10.32
CA VAL A 122 3.40 -4.39 -9.09
C VAL A 122 2.58 -5.61 -8.67
N VAL A 123 2.41 -5.79 -7.37
CA VAL A 123 1.46 -6.76 -6.79
C VAL A 123 0.16 -6.03 -6.47
N ILE A 124 -0.94 -6.49 -7.06
CA ILE A 124 -2.27 -5.94 -6.81
C ILE A 124 -2.98 -6.80 -5.77
N TYR A 125 -3.25 -6.21 -4.61
CA TYR A 125 -4.07 -6.82 -3.57
C TYR A 125 -5.53 -6.39 -3.75
N ARG A 126 -6.44 -7.35 -3.88
CA ARG A 126 -7.87 -7.09 -4.08
C ARG A 126 -8.63 -7.39 -2.80
N THR A 127 -9.40 -6.44 -2.32
CA THR A 127 -10.39 -6.71 -1.27
C THR A 127 -11.49 -7.58 -1.88
N GLU A 128 -11.85 -8.66 -1.20
CA GLU A 128 -13.14 -9.28 -1.47
C GLU A 128 -14.20 -8.24 -1.11
N THR A 129 -14.88 -7.70 -2.11
CA THR A 129 -15.99 -6.77 -1.90
C THR A 129 -17.03 -7.43 -1.01
N ALA A 130 -17.04 -7.10 0.28
CA ALA A 130 -18.28 -7.12 1.03
C ALA A 130 -19.07 -5.89 0.56
N ARG A 131 -19.86 -6.09 -0.49
CA ARG A 131 -21.07 -5.27 -0.70
C ARG A 131 -22.16 -5.80 0.20
#